data_AF-A0A525L5Z7-F1
#
_entry.id   AF-A0A525L5Z7-F1
#
_cell.length_a   1.000
_cell.length_b   1.000
_cell.length_c   1.000
_cell.angle_alpha   90.00
_cell.angle_beta   90.00
_cell.angle_gamma   90.00
#
_symmetry.space_group_name_H-M   'P 1'
#
loop_
_entity.id
_entity.type
_entity.pdbx_description
1 polymer ?
#
loop_
_entity_poly.entity_id
_entity_poly.type
_entity_poly.pdbx_seq_one_letter_code
_entity_poly.pdbx_strand_id
1 'polypeptide(L)'
;MRQRSARLDQNGFSTVKLGTSRFSLDDPYYLILAMSWRAFLLSVVALILGVNVIFAVLYWLAPGSLANAHPHSYADAFFFSVETLATVGYGEMTPANGYGHVVSTIEILVGLFLTAFVTGGFFARFARPQPRLIFSRTAVIAPYEGGRALMVRVASRRIHAISEVRGRISYLKTIELQGGGNLRRFYDLKLVRNENPVLSLSWTLIHPIDEASPLFHLTKERMAAETPRLMVSISGFDEAISSQINDRHSYLPEDIEVGRRFAHILTDLPDGAVQLDLTRMHETEPVAAEADQLAGLTVS
;
A
#
# COMPACT_ATOMS: atom_id res chain seq x y z
N MET A 1 -19.61 -2.20 -27.53
CA MET A 1 -19.19 -2.77 -26.23
C MET A 1 -18.17 -1.83 -25.57
N ARG A 2 -18.50 -1.21 -24.42
CA ARG A 2 -17.56 -0.39 -23.64
C ARG A 2 -16.56 -1.35 -22.97
N GLN A 3 -15.33 -1.43 -23.46
CA GLN A 3 -14.29 -2.26 -22.83
C GLN A 3 -13.99 -1.72 -21.42
N ARG A 4 -14.11 -2.57 -20.40
CA ARG A 4 -13.74 -2.21 -19.02
C ARG A 4 -12.23 -2.05 -18.94
N SER A 5 -11.77 -0.90 -18.47
CA SER A 5 -10.35 -0.60 -18.29
C SER A 5 -10.09 -0.09 -16.88
N ALA A 6 -8.99 -0.53 -16.27
CA ALA A 6 -8.54 -0.04 -14.98
C ALA A 6 -7.18 0.62 -15.15
N ARG A 7 -7.09 1.92 -14.81
CA ARG A 7 -5.81 2.63 -14.72
C ARG A 7 -5.15 2.26 -13.39
N LEU A 8 -4.00 1.62 -13.44
CA LEU A 8 -3.12 1.36 -12.30
C LEU A 8 -2.07 2.45 -12.31
N ASP A 9 -1.99 3.22 -11.24
CA ASP A 9 -0.88 4.15 -11.02
C ASP A 9 0.00 3.53 -9.93
N GLN A 10 1.13 2.96 -10.34
CA GLN A 10 2.12 2.41 -9.41
C GLN A 10 3.30 3.37 -9.37
N ASN A 11 3.24 4.37 -8.48
CA ASN A 11 4.33 5.31 -8.19
C ASN A 11 5.10 5.72 -9.46
N GLY A 12 4.43 6.30 -10.46
CA GLY A 12 5.04 6.75 -11.72
C GLY A 12 4.78 5.85 -12.95
N PHE A 13 4.21 4.65 -12.77
CA PHE A 13 3.75 3.80 -13.86
C PHE A 13 2.23 3.86 -14.01
N SER A 14 1.73 4.73 -14.90
CA SER A 14 0.32 4.68 -15.31
C SER A 14 0.15 3.59 -16.37
N THR A 15 -0.35 2.43 -15.96
CA THR A 15 -0.69 1.32 -16.87
C THR A 15 -2.21 1.20 -16.97
N VAL A 16 -2.73 0.92 -18.16
CA VAL A 16 -4.16 0.68 -18.36
C VAL A 16 -4.33 -0.81 -18.63
N LYS A 17 -4.92 -1.53 -17.68
CA LYS A 17 -5.27 -2.93 -17.86
C LYS A 17 -6.65 -2.99 -18.51
N LEU A 18 -6.71 -3.53 -19.73
CA LEU A 18 -7.96 -3.79 -20.46
C LEU A 18 -8.55 -5.14 -20.01
N GLY A 19 -9.88 -5.25 -19.94
CA GLY A 19 -10.57 -6.50 -19.60
C GLY A 19 -10.72 -6.77 -18.10
N THR A 20 -10.46 -5.78 -17.24
CA THR A 20 -10.62 -5.91 -15.78
C THR A 20 -11.43 -4.73 -15.23
N SER A 21 -12.17 -4.97 -14.16
CA SER A 21 -12.89 -3.93 -13.41
C SER A 21 -12.12 -3.63 -12.11
N ARG A 22 -12.03 -2.36 -11.71
CA ARG A 22 -11.53 -1.99 -10.37
C ARG A 22 -12.37 -2.59 -9.24
N PHE A 23 -13.65 -2.80 -9.52
CA PHE A 23 -14.59 -3.45 -8.61
C PHE A 23 -15.22 -4.63 -9.36
N SER A 24 -14.69 -5.84 -9.14
CA SER A 24 -15.34 -7.08 -9.61
C SER A 24 -16.05 -7.71 -8.42
N LEU A 25 -17.34 -8.01 -8.59
CA LEU A 25 -18.11 -8.77 -7.59
C LEU A 25 -17.62 -10.23 -7.47
N ASP A 26 -16.81 -10.68 -8.44
CA ASP A 26 -16.22 -12.02 -8.47
C ASP A 26 -15.08 -12.20 -7.45
N ASP A 27 -14.61 -11.11 -6.82
CA ASP A 27 -13.61 -11.14 -5.74
C ASP A 27 -14.03 -10.20 -4.58
N PRO A 28 -14.98 -10.63 -3.73
CA PRO A 28 -15.49 -9.82 -2.64
C PRO A 28 -14.43 -9.53 -1.57
N TYR A 29 -13.43 -10.42 -1.42
CA TYR A 29 -12.32 -10.21 -0.52
C TYR A 29 -11.45 -9.03 -0.96
N TYR A 30 -11.11 -8.96 -2.26
CA TYR A 30 -10.38 -7.83 -2.80
C TYR A 30 -11.18 -6.53 -2.72
N LEU A 31 -12.50 -6.55 -2.96
CA LEU A 31 -13.36 -5.37 -2.81
C LEU A 31 -13.28 -4.79 -1.39
N ILE A 32 -13.44 -5.64 -0.38
CA ILE A 32 -13.35 -5.25 1.02
C ILE A 32 -12.00 -4.59 1.30
N LEU A 33 -10.90 -5.10 0.74
CA LEU A 33 -9.56 -4.59 1.01
C LEU A 33 -9.19 -3.33 0.21
N ALA A 34 -9.72 -3.19 -1.00
CA ALA A 34 -9.42 -2.08 -1.89
C ALA A 34 -10.17 -0.78 -1.51
N MET A 35 -11.29 -0.89 -0.79
CA MET A 35 -12.07 0.27 -0.36
C MET A 35 -11.30 1.17 0.62
N SER A 36 -11.57 2.48 0.58
CA SER A 36 -11.18 3.37 1.66
C SER A 36 -11.93 3.01 2.94
N TRP A 37 -11.38 3.35 4.12
CA TRP A 37 -12.05 3.07 5.40
C TRP A 37 -13.46 3.66 5.47
N ARG A 38 -13.66 4.88 4.95
CA ARG A 38 -14.97 5.53 4.90
C ARG A 38 -15.94 4.76 4.01
N ALA A 39 -15.51 4.36 2.80
CA ALA A 39 -16.35 3.60 1.89
C ALA A 39 -16.73 2.22 2.47
N PHE A 40 -15.78 1.55 3.14
CA PHE A 40 -16.05 0.29 3.82
C PHE A 40 -17.10 0.45 4.94
N LEU A 41 -16.93 1.42 5.84
CA LEU A 41 -17.89 1.67 6.92
C LEU A 41 -19.29 2.01 6.37
N LEU A 42 -19.37 2.87 5.36
CA LEU A 42 -20.65 3.19 4.71
C LEU A 42 -21.28 1.97 4.05
N SER A 43 -20.48 1.09 3.44
CA SER A 43 -20.98 -0.15 2.83
C SER A 43 -21.55 -1.12 3.87
N VAL A 44 -20.93 -1.22 5.06
CA VAL A 44 -21.44 -2.03 6.17
C VAL A 44 -22.77 -1.49 6.67
N VAL A 45 -22.85 -0.17 6.90
CA VAL A 45 -24.10 0.48 7.32
C VAL A 45 -25.20 0.28 6.27
N ALA A 46 -24.89 0.51 5.00
CA ALA A 46 -25.84 0.32 3.91
C ALA A 46 -26.33 -1.14 3.80
N LEU A 47 -25.44 -2.11 4.00
CA LEU A 47 -25.78 -3.53 3.98
C LEU A 47 -26.72 -3.90 5.14
N ILE A 48 -26.41 -3.47 6.36
CA ILE A 48 -27.25 -3.69 7.55
C ILE A 48 -28.63 -3.06 7.34
N LEU A 49 -28.68 -1.79 6.92
CA LEU A 49 -29.97 -1.11 6.66
C LEU A 49 -30.75 -1.78 5.52
N GLY A 50 -30.07 -2.23 4.46
CA GLY A 50 -30.70 -2.94 3.35
C GLY A 50 -31.33 -4.27 3.78
N VAL A 51 -30.65 -5.05 4.61
CA VAL A 51 -31.20 -6.29 5.19
C VAL A 51 -32.42 -5.97 6.05
N ASN A 52 -32.34 -4.96 6.93
CA ASN A 52 -33.47 -4.56 7.77
C ASN A 52 -34.68 -4.11 6.94
N VAL A 53 -34.48 -3.35 5.86
CA VAL A 53 -35.57 -2.97 4.94
C VAL A 53 -36.24 -4.19 4.33
N ILE A 54 -35.47 -5.20 3.92
CA ILE A 54 -36.03 -6.44 3.35
C ILE A 54 -36.89 -7.18 4.38
N PHE A 55 -36.39 -7.38 5.60
CA PHE A 55 -37.15 -8.08 6.65
C PHE A 55 -38.35 -7.26 7.14
N ALA A 56 -38.22 -5.95 7.27
CA ALA A 56 -39.34 -5.05 7.56
C ALA A 56 -40.49 -5.22 6.55
N VAL A 57 -40.16 -5.31 5.26
CA VAL A 57 -41.15 -5.58 4.21
C VAL A 57 -41.79 -6.97 4.40
N LEU A 58 -41.01 -8.01 4.74
CA LEU A 58 -41.56 -9.35 4.99
C LEU A 58 -42.57 -9.37 6.15
N TYR A 59 -42.25 -8.72 7.27
CA TYR A 59 -43.20 -8.60 8.39
C TYR A 59 -44.42 -7.76 8.01
N TRP A 60 -44.22 -6.65 7.31
CA TRP A 60 -45.30 -5.75 6.90
C TRP A 60 -46.29 -6.38 5.90
N LEU A 61 -45.81 -7.25 5.01
CA LEU A 61 -46.63 -8.00 4.05
C LEU A 61 -47.55 -9.03 4.70
N ALA A 62 -47.29 -9.44 5.94
CA ALA A 62 -48.13 -10.33 6.71
C ALA A 62 -48.68 -9.60 7.96
N PRO A 63 -49.79 -8.84 7.83
CA PRO A 63 -50.41 -8.16 8.96
C PRO A 63 -50.73 -9.12 10.11
N GLY A 64 -50.41 -8.72 11.35
CA GLY A 64 -50.56 -9.58 12.53
C GLY A 64 -49.43 -10.58 12.73
N SER A 65 -48.32 -10.49 11.99
CA SER A 65 -47.09 -11.27 12.21
C SER A 65 -46.31 -10.85 13.46
N LEU A 66 -46.47 -9.60 13.90
CA LEU A 66 -45.82 -9.02 15.08
C LEU A 66 -46.88 -8.69 16.15
N ALA A 67 -46.62 -9.11 17.38
CA ALA A 67 -47.38 -8.73 18.57
C ALA A 67 -46.92 -7.36 19.06
N ASN A 68 -47.84 -6.58 19.63
CA ASN A 68 -47.61 -5.23 20.17
C ASN A 68 -47.10 -4.18 19.17
N ALA A 69 -47.10 -4.48 17.87
CA ALA A 69 -46.87 -3.49 16.81
C ALA A 69 -48.18 -2.74 16.48
N HIS A 70 -48.07 -1.46 16.12
CA HIS A 70 -49.20 -0.69 15.64
C HIS A 70 -49.79 -1.32 14.35
N PRO A 71 -51.12 -1.31 14.17
CA PRO A 71 -51.74 -1.89 12.98
C PRO A 71 -51.15 -1.33 11.68
N HIS A 72 -50.61 -2.22 10.84
CA HIS A 72 -50.01 -1.89 9.53
C HIS A 72 -48.84 -0.87 9.56
N SER A 73 -48.12 -0.73 10.68
CA SER A 73 -46.93 0.14 10.76
C SER A 73 -45.69 -0.52 10.15
N TYR A 74 -45.16 0.06 9.07
CA TYR A 74 -43.86 -0.34 8.51
C TYR A 74 -42.69 0.06 9.43
N ALA A 75 -42.81 1.19 10.14
CA ALA A 75 -41.77 1.67 11.03
C ALA A 75 -41.53 0.68 12.17
N ASP A 76 -42.59 0.13 12.76
CA ASP A 76 -42.52 -0.87 13.83
C ASP A 76 -41.87 -2.17 13.33
N ALA A 77 -42.27 -2.62 12.14
CA ALA A 77 -41.64 -3.78 11.49
C ALA A 77 -40.15 -3.56 11.21
N PHE A 78 -39.76 -2.34 10.83
CA PHE A 78 -38.36 -1.98 10.63
C PHE A 78 -37.57 -1.95 11.94
N PHE A 79 -38.11 -1.36 13.01
CA PHE A 79 -37.43 -1.35 14.31
C PHE A 79 -37.37 -2.75 14.93
N PHE A 80 -38.41 -3.57 14.77
CA PHE A 80 -38.40 -4.99 15.15
C PHE A 80 -37.29 -5.77 14.41
N SER A 81 -37.14 -5.52 13.11
CA SER A 81 -36.06 -6.09 12.31
C SER A 81 -34.69 -5.65 12.83
N VAL A 82 -34.50 -4.35 13.11
CA VAL A 82 -33.25 -3.81 13.66
C VAL A 82 -32.88 -4.46 15.00
N GLU A 83 -33.82 -4.60 15.94
CA GLU A 83 -33.54 -5.23 17.24
C GLU A 83 -33.30 -6.74 17.12
N THR A 84 -33.96 -7.41 16.17
CA THR A 84 -33.83 -8.86 15.92
C THR A 84 -32.49 -9.17 15.25
N LEU A 85 -32.15 -8.46 14.18
CA LEU A 85 -30.90 -8.63 13.43
C LEU A 85 -29.68 -8.29 14.30
N ALA A 86 -29.77 -7.26 15.15
CA ALA A 86 -28.72 -6.90 16.10
C ALA A 86 -28.68 -7.80 17.34
N THR A 87 -29.60 -8.77 17.47
CA THR A 87 -29.74 -9.65 18.64
C THR A 87 -29.97 -8.92 19.96
N VAL A 88 -30.53 -7.71 19.89
CA VAL A 88 -30.88 -6.90 21.07
C VAL A 88 -32.18 -7.42 21.69
N GLY A 89 -33.23 -7.54 20.86
CA GLY A 89 -34.55 -8.04 21.25
C GLY A 89 -35.08 -7.42 22.54
N TYR A 90 -35.49 -6.14 22.51
CA TYR A 90 -36.00 -5.46 23.72
C TYR A 90 -37.22 -6.16 24.32
N GLY A 91 -37.96 -6.92 23.49
CA GLY A 91 -39.07 -7.77 23.91
C GLY A 91 -40.40 -7.04 23.97
N GLU A 92 -40.45 -5.75 23.62
CA GLU A 92 -41.72 -5.02 23.46
C GLU A 92 -42.53 -5.60 22.30
N MET A 93 -41.87 -5.83 21.15
CA MET A 93 -42.44 -6.51 19.99
C MET A 93 -41.90 -7.94 19.91
N THR A 94 -42.78 -8.88 19.55
CA THR A 94 -42.41 -10.30 19.38
C THR A 94 -43.16 -10.92 18.21
N PRO A 95 -42.66 -12.01 17.60
CA PRO A 95 -43.43 -12.74 16.59
C PRO A 95 -44.74 -13.28 17.17
N ALA A 96 -45.87 -13.02 16.54
CA ALA A 96 -47.20 -13.37 17.04
C ALA A 96 -47.74 -14.72 16.55
N ASN A 97 -47.22 -15.21 15.42
CA ASN A 97 -47.74 -16.41 14.76
C ASN A 97 -46.62 -17.21 14.08
N GLY A 98 -46.96 -18.37 13.53
CA GLY A 98 -46.00 -19.26 12.87
C GLY A 98 -45.22 -18.59 11.74
N TYR A 99 -45.86 -17.71 10.95
CA TYR A 99 -45.17 -16.95 9.90
C TYR A 99 -44.12 -16.01 10.49
N GLY A 100 -44.48 -15.20 11.51
CA GLY A 100 -43.56 -14.30 12.18
C GLY A 100 -42.36 -15.04 12.78
N HIS A 101 -42.58 -16.21 13.40
CA HIS A 101 -41.51 -17.04 13.95
C HIS A 101 -40.56 -17.58 12.87
N VAL A 102 -41.08 -17.98 11.70
CA VAL A 102 -40.24 -18.43 10.58
C VAL A 102 -39.39 -17.29 10.04
N VAL A 103 -39.99 -16.11 9.79
CA VAL A 103 -39.26 -14.94 9.27
C VAL A 103 -38.17 -14.50 10.26
N SER A 104 -38.49 -14.40 11.54
CA SER A 104 -37.51 -14.04 12.58
C SER A 104 -36.41 -15.08 12.75
N THR A 105 -36.71 -16.37 12.63
CA THR A 105 -35.68 -17.41 12.65
C THR A 105 -34.70 -17.26 11.50
N ILE A 106 -35.21 -16.98 10.28
CA ILE A 106 -34.36 -16.72 9.11
C ILE A 106 -33.55 -15.44 9.32
N GLU A 107 -34.16 -14.39 9.85
CA GLU A 107 -33.49 -13.12 10.14
C GLU A 107 -32.34 -13.28 11.13
N ILE A 108 -32.55 -14.02 12.21
CA ILE A 108 -31.50 -14.33 13.20
C ILE A 108 -30.33 -15.07 12.56
N LEU A 109 -30.60 -16.06 11.71
CA LEU A 109 -29.55 -16.78 10.97
C LEU A 109 -28.78 -15.84 10.03
N VAL A 110 -29.49 -14.98 9.29
CA VAL A 110 -28.86 -13.97 8.42
C VAL A 110 -28.02 -12.99 9.23
N GLY A 111 -28.50 -12.53 10.39
CA GLY A 111 -27.78 -11.63 11.30
C GLY A 111 -26.49 -12.26 11.84
N LEU A 112 -26.53 -13.55 12.18
CA LEU A 112 -25.35 -14.30 12.61
C LEU A 112 -24.28 -14.34 11.52
N PHE A 113 -24.66 -14.71 10.29
CA PHE A 113 -23.72 -14.72 9.16
C PHE A 113 -23.21 -13.32 8.83
N LEU A 114 -24.09 -12.32 8.81
CA LEU A 114 -23.74 -10.93 8.53
C LEU A 114 -22.70 -10.41 9.54
N THR A 115 -22.92 -10.66 10.82
CA THR A 115 -21.98 -10.30 11.89
C THR A 115 -20.62 -10.96 11.69
N ALA A 116 -20.60 -12.26 11.36
CA ALA A 116 -19.36 -12.98 11.08
C ALA A 116 -18.60 -12.40 9.87
N PHE A 117 -19.29 -12.11 8.76
CA PHE A 117 -18.69 -11.52 7.57
C PHE A 117 -18.16 -10.11 7.80
N VAL A 118 -18.91 -9.26 8.49
CA VAL A 118 -18.50 -7.88 8.81
C VAL A 118 -17.26 -7.92 9.70
N THR A 119 -17.27 -8.70 10.78
CA THR A 119 -16.12 -8.86 11.69
C THR A 119 -14.89 -9.41 10.96
N GLY A 120 -15.06 -10.44 10.12
CA GLY A 120 -13.98 -10.98 9.28
C GLY A 120 -13.41 -9.93 8.32
N GLY A 121 -14.26 -9.09 7.73
CA GLY A 121 -13.86 -7.96 6.89
C GLY A 121 -13.04 -6.91 7.64
N PHE A 122 -13.45 -6.55 8.87
CA PHE A 122 -12.66 -5.67 9.73
C PHE A 122 -11.29 -6.28 10.03
N PHE A 123 -11.23 -7.55 10.45
CA PHE A 123 -9.98 -8.23 10.73
C PHE A 123 -9.05 -8.26 9.52
N ALA A 124 -9.55 -8.64 8.34
CA ALA A 124 -8.77 -8.67 7.11
C ALA A 124 -8.19 -7.29 6.75
N ARG A 125 -8.94 -6.21 7.00
CA ARG A 125 -8.47 -4.83 6.78
C ARG A 125 -7.42 -4.39 7.80
N PHE A 126 -7.57 -4.74 9.07
CA PHE A 126 -6.59 -4.42 10.12
C PHE A 126 -5.31 -5.25 10.02
N ALA A 127 -5.44 -6.50 9.60
CA ALA A 127 -4.31 -7.41 9.42
C ALA A 127 -3.42 -7.05 8.23
N ARG A 128 -3.80 -6.06 7.39
CA ARG A 128 -2.95 -5.63 6.28
C ARG A 128 -1.72 -4.87 6.79
N PRO A 129 -0.50 -5.40 6.58
CA PRO A 129 0.71 -4.68 6.91
C PRO A 129 0.82 -3.43 6.03
N GLN A 130 0.90 -2.26 6.66
CA GLN A 130 1.29 -1.03 5.96
C GLN A 130 2.78 -0.80 6.21
N PRO A 131 3.66 -1.05 5.21
CA PRO A 131 5.04 -0.61 5.31
C PRO A 131 5.02 0.91 5.50
N ARG A 132 5.69 1.38 6.56
CA ARG A 132 5.87 2.82 6.79
C ARG A 132 7.30 3.21 6.44
N LEU A 133 7.77 2.78 5.27
CA LEU A 133 9.06 3.19 4.74
C LEU A 133 8.92 4.57 4.10
N ILE A 134 9.96 5.39 4.22
CA ILE A 134 10.14 6.62 3.46
C ILE A 134 11.28 6.40 2.49
N PHE A 135 11.01 6.63 1.21
CA PHE A 135 12.04 6.73 0.18
C PHE A 135 12.43 8.20 0.00
N SER A 136 13.70 8.46 -0.35
CA SER A 136 14.10 9.80 -0.82
C SER A 136 13.26 10.19 -2.04
N ARG A 137 12.90 11.46 -2.18
CA ARG A 137 12.12 11.92 -3.35
C ARG A 137 12.94 11.86 -4.64
N THR A 138 14.25 12.02 -4.51
CA THR A 138 15.20 11.93 -5.60
C THR A 138 16.15 10.76 -5.42
N ALA A 139 16.66 10.24 -6.52
CA ALA A 139 17.85 9.42 -6.56
C ALA A 139 19.03 10.33 -6.93
N VAL A 140 20.22 10.07 -6.40
CA VAL A 140 21.39 10.91 -6.69
C VAL A 140 22.49 10.11 -7.38
N ILE A 141 23.23 10.75 -8.28
CA ILE A 141 24.45 10.21 -8.87
C ILE A 141 25.62 11.07 -8.42
N ALA A 142 26.51 10.49 -7.61
CA ALA A 142 27.64 11.18 -6.98
C ALA A 142 28.95 10.38 -7.14
N PRO A 143 30.12 11.01 -6.96
CA PRO A 143 31.39 10.30 -6.87
C PRO A 143 31.36 9.22 -5.78
N TYR A 144 31.91 8.04 -6.08
CA TYR A 144 31.98 6.89 -5.16
C TYR A 144 33.16 6.00 -5.56
N GLU A 145 34.08 5.72 -4.62
CA GLU A 145 35.25 4.82 -4.80
C GLU A 145 36.02 5.04 -6.13
N GLY A 146 36.34 6.30 -6.45
CA GLY A 146 37.09 6.64 -7.68
C GLY A 146 36.26 6.62 -8.97
N GLY A 147 35.00 6.23 -8.90
CA GLY A 147 34.03 6.32 -9.98
C GLY A 147 32.81 7.15 -9.57
N ARG A 148 31.64 6.71 -10.02
CA ARG A 148 30.34 7.31 -9.68
C ARG A 148 29.34 6.22 -9.31
N ALA A 149 28.40 6.52 -8.44
CA ALA A 149 27.35 5.58 -8.04
C ALA A 149 25.98 6.23 -8.04
N LEU A 150 24.96 5.43 -8.39
CA LEU A 150 23.57 5.76 -8.15
C LEU A 150 23.23 5.41 -6.71
N MET A 151 22.62 6.35 -5.99
CA MET A 151 22.26 6.20 -4.59
C MET A 151 20.79 6.53 -4.36
N VAL A 152 20.12 5.68 -3.59
CA VAL A 152 18.74 5.88 -3.13
C VAL A 152 18.70 5.67 -1.63
N ARG A 153 18.06 6.59 -0.90
CA ARG A 153 17.94 6.49 0.55
C ARG A 153 16.55 5.99 0.93
N VAL A 154 16.49 5.06 1.87
CA VAL A 154 15.26 4.60 2.52
C VAL A 154 15.39 4.74 4.04
N ALA A 155 14.30 5.04 4.72
CA ALA A 155 14.24 5.10 6.18
C ALA A 155 12.95 4.49 6.71
N SER A 156 12.96 3.99 7.94
CA SER A 156 11.75 3.54 8.62
C SER A 156 11.09 4.71 9.37
N ARG A 157 9.75 4.85 9.28
CA ARG A 157 8.97 5.68 10.22
C ARG A 157 8.50 4.90 11.45
N ARG A 158 8.74 3.60 11.50
CA ARG A 158 8.40 2.81 12.68
C ARG A 158 9.50 2.96 13.71
N ILE A 159 9.08 2.99 14.97
CA ILE A 159 10.00 2.96 16.12
C ILE A 159 10.68 1.59 16.19
N HIS A 160 9.94 0.52 15.88
CA HIS A 160 10.47 -0.83 15.81
C HIS A 160 11.25 -1.06 14.54
N ALA A 161 12.36 -1.79 14.68
CA ALA A 161 13.20 -2.24 13.60
C ALA A 161 12.44 -3.16 12.64
N ILE A 162 12.85 -3.12 11.38
CA ILE A 162 12.47 -4.11 10.37
C ILE A 162 13.66 -5.03 10.19
N SER A 163 13.43 -6.33 10.28
CA SER A 163 14.47 -7.36 10.23
C SER A 163 14.59 -7.97 8.83
N GLU A 164 15.76 -8.51 8.51
CA GLU A 164 16.06 -9.21 7.25
C GLU A 164 15.70 -8.39 6.00
N VAL A 165 16.09 -7.11 6.01
CA VAL A 165 15.71 -6.18 4.95
C VAL A 165 16.52 -6.46 3.69
N ARG A 166 15.81 -6.60 2.57
CA ARG A 166 16.39 -6.74 1.23
C ARG A 166 16.01 -5.57 0.36
N GLY A 167 17.00 -4.99 -0.31
CA GLY A 167 16.85 -3.91 -1.26
C GLY A 167 17.17 -4.37 -2.67
N ARG A 168 16.37 -3.91 -3.64
CA ARG A 168 16.60 -4.13 -5.07
C ARG A 168 16.32 -2.85 -5.83
N ILE A 169 17.18 -2.53 -6.79
CA ILE A 169 16.96 -1.48 -7.76
C ILE A 169 16.92 -2.14 -9.13
N SER A 170 15.83 -1.94 -9.86
CA SER A 170 15.66 -2.42 -11.22
C SER A 170 15.54 -1.23 -12.18
N TYR A 171 16.33 -1.25 -13.24
CA TYR A 171 16.27 -0.31 -14.34
C TYR A 171 15.38 -0.87 -15.46
N LEU A 172 14.32 -0.13 -15.82
CA LEU A 172 13.44 -0.49 -16.92
C LEU A 172 13.88 0.23 -18.20
N LYS A 173 14.28 -0.55 -19.20
CA LYS A 173 14.65 -0.06 -20.53
C LYS A 173 13.63 -0.51 -21.57
N THR A 174 13.30 0.37 -22.51
CA THR A 174 12.55 0.01 -23.72
C THR A 174 13.54 -0.34 -24.83
N ILE A 175 13.39 -1.51 -25.44
CA ILE A 175 14.25 -2.05 -26.49
C ILE A 175 13.41 -2.19 -27.75
N GLU A 176 13.89 -1.67 -28.87
CA GLU A 176 13.26 -1.87 -30.18
C GLU A 176 13.63 -3.26 -30.71
N LEU A 177 12.62 -4.02 -31.13
CA LEU A 177 12.81 -5.34 -31.71
C LEU A 177 13.10 -5.22 -33.21
N GLN A 178 14.00 -6.08 -33.73
CA GLN A 178 14.39 -6.07 -35.15
C GLN A 178 13.23 -6.37 -36.13
N GLY A 179 12.08 -6.85 -35.65
CA GLY A 179 10.86 -7.08 -36.43
C GLY A 179 9.79 -6.00 -36.29
N GLY A 180 10.11 -4.86 -35.66
CA GLY A 180 9.15 -3.82 -35.30
C GLY A 180 8.50 -4.08 -33.93
N GLY A 181 8.23 -2.99 -33.20
CA GLY A 181 7.64 -3.01 -31.86
C GLY A 181 8.67 -2.84 -30.73
N ASN A 182 8.16 -2.54 -29.54
CA ASN A 182 8.95 -2.14 -28.38
C ASN A 182 8.78 -3.14 -27.24
N LEU A 183 9.88 -3.69 -26.72
CA LEU A 183 9.91 -4.56 -25.55
C LEU A 183 10.43 -3.79 -24.33
N ARG A 184 9.70 -3.83 -23.21
CA ARG A 184 10.20 -3.32 -21.93
C ARG A 184 10.93 -4.43 -21.18
N ARG A 185 12.21 -4.22 -20.85
CA ARG A 185 13.05 -5.17 -20.12
C ARG A 185 13.53 -4.57 -18.80
N PHE A 186 13.42 -5.36 -17.73
CA PHE A 186 13.97 -5.02 -16.42
C PHE A 186 15.41 -5.54 -16.32
N TYR A 187 16.31 -4.67 -15.83
CA TYR A 187 17.69 -4.98 -15.52
C TYR A 187 17.92 -4.74 -14.04
N ASP A 188 18.37 -5.74 -13.30
CA ASP A 188 18.72 -5.55 -11.89
C ASP A 188 20.08 -4.91 -11.76
N LEU A 189 20.13 -3.84 -10.97
CA LEU A 189 21.36 -3.11 -10.70
C LEU A 189 22.07 -3.76 -9.50
N LYS A 190 23.36 -4.06 -9.67
CA LYS A 190 24.19 -4.66 -8.62
C LYS A 190 24.42 -3.65 -7.49
N LEU A 191 23.96 -3.97 -6.28
CA LEU A 191 24.16 -3.13 -5.11
C LEU A 191 25.46 -3.50 -4.38
N VAL A 192 26.10 -2.52 -3.72
CA VAL A 192 27.22 -2.78 -2.79
C VAL A 192 26.76 -3.72 -1.67
N ARG A 193 25.58 -3.42 -1.12
CA ARG A 193 24.85 -4.29 -0.20
C ARG A 193 23.39 -4.32 -0.61
N ASN A 194 22.86 -5.51 -0.85
CA ASN A 194 21.45 -5.76 -1.14
C ASN A 194 20.68 -6.26 0.09
N GLU A 195 21.36 -6.55 1.19
CA GLU A 195 20.76 -6.99 2.44
C GLU A 195 21.24 -6.13 3.61
N ASN A 196 20.33 -5.87 4.55
CA ASN A 196 20.58 -5.22 5.82
C ASN A 196 19.84 -6.02 6.92
N PRO A 197 20.56 -6.62 7.88
CA PRO A 197 19.94 -7.43 8.93
C PRO A 197 18.85 -6.68 9.71
N VAL A 198 19.05 -5.38 9.95
CA VAL A 198 18.14 -4.54 10.73
C VAL A 198 18.08 -3.12 10.18
N LEU A 199 16.89 -2.67 9.77
CA LEU A 199 16.60 -1.28 9.44
C LEU A 199 15.82 -0.61 10.57
N SER A 200 16.53 0.08 11.46
CA SER A 200 15.94 0.93 12.51
C SER A 200 15.97 2.42 12.14
N LEU A 201 17.02 2.86 11.43
CA LEU A 201 17.23 4.26 11.05
C LEU A 201 17.01 4.47 9.54
N SER A 202 18.08 4.78 8.83
CA SER A 202 18.13 4.95 7.39
C SER A 202 19.14 4.00 6.75
N TRP A 203 18.90 3.64 5.50
CA TRP A 203 19.80 2.86 4.67
C TRP A 203 19.90 3.50 3.28
N THR A 204 21.12 3.71 2.82
CA THR A 204 21.37 4.14 1.44
C THR A 204 21.74 2.92 0.59
N LEU A 205 20.89 2.60 -0.37
CA LEU A 205 21.19 1.65 -1.44
C LEU A 205 22.17 2.32 -2.41
N ILE A 206 23.28 1.65 -2.68
CA ILE A 206 24.36 2.16 -3.55
C ILE A 206 24.57 1.16 -4.68
N HIS A 207 24.42 1.64 -5.91
CA HIS A 207 24.80 0.93 -7.14
C HIS A 207 26.00 1.62 -7.78
N PRO A 208 27.21 1.04 -7.69
CA PRO A 208 28.36 1.53 -8.43
C PRO A 208 28.09 1.48 -9.94
N ILE A 209 28.38 2.57 -10.64
CA ILE A 209 28.23 2.65 -12.09
C ILE A 209 29.60 2.35 -12.71
N ASP A 210 29.91 1.05 -12.79
CA ASP A 210 31.07 0.49 -13.49
C ASP A 210 30.75 0.17 -14.96
N GLU A 211 31.71 -0.32 -15.73
CA GLU A 211 31.54 -0.66 -17.15
C GLU A 211 30.47 -1.75 -17.39
N ALA A 212 30.19 -2.58 -16.39
CA ALA A 212 29.15 -3.61 -16.46
C ALA A 212 27.74 -3.05 -16.16
N SER A 213 27.65 -1.85 -15.60
CA SER A 213 26.39 -1.20 -15.27
C SER A 213 25.61 -0.84 -16.54
N PRO A 214 24.30 -1.17 -16.62
CA PRO A 214 23.41 -0.63 -17.64
C PRO A 214 23.35 0.90 -17.68
N LEU A 215 23.77 1.57 -16.59
CA LEU A 215 23.81 3.02 -16.46
C LEU A 215 25.14 3.64 -16.88
N PHE A 216 26.15 2.84 -17.27
CA PHE A 216 27.49 3.34 -17.55
C PHE A 216 27.50 4.40 -18.65
N HIS A 217 26.82 4.11 -19.78
CA HIS A 217 26.73 5.00 -20.94
C HIS A 217 25.53 5.95 -20.91
N LEU A 218 24.83 6.08 -19.78
CA LEU A 218 23.71 7.00 -19.64
C LEU A 218 24.26 8.42 -19.39
N THR A 219 24.17 9.26 -20.42
CA THR A 219 24.39 10.72 -20.35
C THR A 219 23.07 11.45 -20.10
N LYS A 220 23.11 12.75 -19.78
CA LYS A 220 21.89 13.56 -19.59
C LYS A 220 21.00 13.55 -20.83
N GLU A 221 21.60 13.58 -22.01
CA GLU A 221 20.91 13.56 -23.31
C GLU A 221 20.24 12.19 -23.55
N ARG A 222 20.92 11.09 -23.20
CA ARG A 222 20.34 9.74 -23.28
C ARG A 222 19.28 9.49 -22.23
N MET A 223 19.41 10.07 -21.04
CA MET A 223 18.33 10.06 -20.05
C MET A 223 17.06 10.73 -20.61
N ALA A 224 17.20 11.87 -21.29
CA ALA A 224 16.07 12.54 -21.92
C ALA A 224 15.43 11.71 -23.05
N ALA A 225 16.25 11.02 -23.86
CA ALA A 225 15.78 10.23 -24.99
C ALA A 225 15.20 8.85 -24.61
N GLU A 226 15.86 8.12 -23.71
CA GLU A 226 15.47 6.75 -23.32
C GLU A 226 14.41 6.72 -22.22
N THR A 227 14.13 7.85 -21.56
CA THR A 227 13.21 7.98 -20.42
C THR A 227 13.42 6.87 -19.36
N PRO A 228 14.64 6.73 -18.82
CA PRO A 228 14.99 5.66 -17.90
C PRO A 228 14.09 5.69 -16.66
N ARG A 229 13.58 4.53 -16.27
CA ARG A 229 12.76 4.40 -15.06
C ARG A 229 13.45 3.45 -14.10
N LEU A 230 13.69 3.94 -12.89
CA LEU A 230 14.22 3.11 -11.81
C LEU A 230 13.05 2.68 -10.93
N MET A 231 13.00 1.41 -10.60
CA MET A 231 12.09 0.88 -9.59
C MET A 231 12.91 0.35 -8.43
N VAL A 232 12.66 0.87 -7.26
CA VAL A 232 13.27 0.44 -6.01
C VAL A 232 12.25 -0.34 -5.22
N SER A 233 12.64 -1.49 -4.69
CA SER A 233 11.81 -2.29 -3.79
C SER A 233 12.58 -2.65 -2.54
N ILE A 234 11.92 -2.48 -1.40
CA ILE A 234 12.40 -2.94 -0.09
C ILE A 234 11.42 -3.98 0.42
N SER A 235 11.94 -5.15 0.79
CA SER A 235 11.19 -6.19 1.50
C SER A 235 11.87 -6.52 2.82
N GLY A 236 11.10 -6.94 3.81
CA GLY A 236 11.63 -7.37 5.11
C GLY A 236 10.54 -7.96 5.99
N PHE A 237 10.89 -8.25 7.24
CA PHE A 237 9.97 -8.74 8.24
C PHE A 237 9.74 -7.68 9.32
N ASP A 238 8.48 -7.34 9.56
CA ASP A 238 8.08 -6.41 10.61
C ASP A 238 7.70 -7.20 11.86
N GLU A 239 8.58 -7.18 12.87
CA GLU A 239 8.42 -7.99 14.08
C GLU A 239 7.18 -7.60 14.88
N ALA A 240 6.83 -6.31 14.91
CA ALA A 240 5.71 -5.81 15.70
C ALA A 240 4.35 -6.35 15.24
N ILE A 241 4.22 -6.68 13.95
CA ILE A 241 3.00 -7.27 13.38
C ILE A 241 3.21 -8.69 12.84
N SER A 242 4.41 -9.25 13.03
CA SER A 242 4.82 -10.59 12.58
C SER A 242 4.45 -10.87 11.12
N SER A 243 4.77 -9.93 10.22
CA SER A 243 4.36 -10.01 8.82
C SER A 243 5.46 -9.57 7.87
N GLN A 244 5.50 -10.18 6.68
CA GLN A 244 6.35 -9.69 5.59
C GLN A 244 5.81 -8.37 5.05
N ILE A 245 6.71 -7.41 4.92
CA ILE A 245 6.44 -6.13 4.29
C ILE A 245 7.16 -6.04 2.96
N ASN A 246 6.53 -5.35 2.00
CA ASN A 246 7.12 -5.02 0.73
C ASN A 246 6.63 -3.63 0.32
N ASP A 247 7.56 -2.71 0.10
CA ASP A 247 7.28 -1.36 -0.37
C ASP A 247 8.10 -1.04 -1.60
N ARG A 248 7.56 -0.18 -2.46
CA ARG A 248 8.14 0.14 -3.77
C ARG A 248 8.05 1.62 -4.07
N HIS A 249 9.11 2.15 -4.66
CA HIS A 249 9.16 3.52 -5.16
C HIS A 249 9.75 3.52 -6.56
N SER A 250 9.29 4.42 -7.43
CA SER A 250 9.89 4.57 -8.75
C SER A 250 10.38 5.99 -8.94
N TYR A 251 11.53 6.11 -9.60
CA TYR A 251 12.14 7.37 -9.98
C TYR A 251 12.05 7.53 -11.50
N LEU A 252 11.50 8.66 -11.91
CA LEU A 252 11.52 9.15 -13.28
C LEU A 252 12.86 9.82 -13.59
N PRO A 253 13.17 10.09 -14.86
CA PRO A 253 14.41 10.78 -15.22
C PRO A 253 14.56 12.13 -14.51
N GLU A 254 13.46 12.87 -14.32
CA GLU A 254 13.44 14.13 -13.58
C GLU A 254 13.75 14.00 -12.08
N ASP A 255 13.56 12.81 -11.50
CA ASP A 255 13.83 12.55 -10.08
C ASP A 255 15.31 12.15 -9.84
N ILE A 256 16.13 12.06 -10.89
CA ILE A 256 17.54 11.65 -10.81
C ILE A 256 18.45 12.88 -10.88
N GLU A 257 19.07 13.23 -9.75
CA GLU A 257 19.98 14.37 -9.65
C GLU A 257 21.45 13.95 -9.82
N VAL A 258 22.11 14.46 -10.85
CA VAL A 258 23.53 14.19 -11.12
C VAL A 258 24.41 15.27 -10.48
N GLY A 259 25.49 14.86 -9.81
CA GLY A 259 26.45 15.78 -9.17
C GLY A 259 25.98 16.30 -7.80
N ARG A 260 24.99 15.65 -7.20
CA ARG A 260 24.51 15.94 -5.85
C ARG A 260 24.71 14.72 -4.97
N ARG A 261 24.88 14.94 -3.67
CA ARG A 261 24.90 13.89 -2.64
C ARG A 261 23.79 14.15 -1.64
N PHE A 262 23.34 13.13 -0.93
CA PHE A 262 22.35 13.34 0.11
C PHE A 262 22.94 14.12 1.29
N ALA A 263 22.15 15.04 1.85
CA ALA A 263 22.53 15.73 3.08
C ALA A 263 22.67 14.74 4.25
N HIS A 264 23.49 15.10 5.24
CA HIS A 264 23.66 14.31 6.46
C HIS A 264 22.38 14.37 7.31
N ILE A 265 21.91 13.22 7.79
CA ILE A 265 20.66 13.10 8.56
C ILE A 265 20.82 12.39 9.91
N LEU A 266 22.02 11.88 10.19
CA LEU A 266 22.37 11.28 11.47
C LEU A 266 23.18 12.30 12.26
N THR A 267 22.99 12.43 13.56
CA THR A 267 23.83 13.28 14.40
C THR A 267 24.07 12.56 15.71
N ASP A 268 25.33 12.45 16.09
CA ASP A 268 25.68 11.91 17.41
C ASP A 268 25.36 12.96 18.47
N LEU A 269 24.58 12.57 19.47
CA LEU A 269 24.20 13.40 20.59
C LEU A 269 25.22 13.30 21.73
N PRO A 270 25.30 14.31 22.63
CA PRO A 270 26.27 14.32 23.73
C PRO A 270 26.16 13.14 24.71
N ASP A 271 25.01 12.48 24.77
CA ASP A 271 24.74 11.31 25.61
C ASP A 271 25.08 9.97 24.93
N GLY A 272 25.61 10.01 23.71
CA GLY A 272 25.95 8.82 22.91
C GLY A 272 24.79 8.26 22.09
N ALA A 273 23.60 8.88 22.14
CA ALA A 273 22.50 8.51 21.26
C ALA A 273 22.72 9.03 19.83
N VAL A 274 22.16 8.34 18.83
CA VAL A 274 22.15 8.81 17.43
C VAL A 274 20.79 9.41 17.12
N GLN A 275 20.76 10.70 16.80
CA GLN A 275 19.57 11.38 16.31
C GLN A 275 19.42 11.15 14.80
N LEU A 276 18.25 10.67 14.38
CA LEU A 276 17.85 10.63 12.96
C LEU A 276 16.87 11.77 12.66
N ASP A 277 17.28 12.71 11.81
CA ASP A 277 16.43 13.78 11.34
C ASP A 277 15.74 13.43 10.01
N LEU A 278 14.53 12.87 10.12
CA LEU A 278 13.70 12.53 8.96
C LEU A 278 13.19 13.75 8.19
N THR A 279 13.25 14.96 8.75
CA THR A 279 12.79 16.18 8.03
C THR A 279 13.71 16.49 6.85
N ARG A 280 14.99 16.12 6.97
CA ARG A 280 16.05 16.28 5.96
C ARG A 280 16.22 15.06 5.06
N MET A 281 15.32 14.06 5.16
CA MET A 281 15.39 12.79 4.42
C MET A 281 15.47 12.98 2.89
N HIS A 282 14.89 14.06 2.39
CA HIS A 282 14.84 14.37 0.97
C HIS A 282 15.87 15.40 0.52
N GLU A 283 16.65 15.96 1.44
CA GLU A 283 17.62 17.02 1.12
C GLU A 283 18.84 16.45 0.41
N THR A 284 19.26 17.16 -0.63
CA THR A 284 20.50 16.89 -1.37
C THR A 284 21.33 18.16 -1.42
N GLU A 285 22.64 18.01 -1.45
CA GLU A 285 23.60 19.10 -1.56
C GLU A 285 24.50 18.90 -2.79
N PRO A 286 24.94 19.97 -3.46
CA PRO A 286 25.91 19.86 -4.54
C PRO A 286 27.19 19.19 -4.05
N VAL A 287 27.74 18.27 -4.84
CA VAL A 287 29.10 17.80 -4.61
C VAL A 287 30.02 18.96 -4.97
N ALA A 288 30.75 19.51 -4.00
CA ALA A 288 31.76 20.54 -4.26
C ALA A 288 32.74 20.04 -5.33
N ALA A 289 33.22 20.93 -6.20
CA ALA A 289 34.10 20.60 -7.32
C ALA A 289 35.52 20.14 -6.90
N GLU A 290 35.71 19.66 -5.66
CA GLU A 290 36.98 19.24 -5.10
C GLU A 290 36.99 17.73 -4.88
N ALA A 291 37.26 17.00 -5.96
CA ALA A 291 37.82 15.66 -5.87
C ALA A 291 39.34 15.75 -6.03
N ASP A 292 40.04 16.30 -5.03
CA ASP A 292 41.50 16.13 -4.90
C ASP A 292 42.04 16.15 -3.44
N GLN A 293 41.19 15.88 -2.44
CA GLN A 293 41.63 15.88 -1.03
C GLN A 293 41.47 14.53 -0.28
N LEU A 294 41.06 13.45 -0.95
CA LEU A 294 41.03 12.11 -0.33
C LEU A 294 42.34 11.32 -0.49
N ALA A 295 43.45 11.97 -0.86
CA ALA A 295 44.79 11.37 -0.81
C ALA A 295 45.40 11.30 0.61
N GLY A 296 44.66 11.70 1.66
CA GLY A 296 45.21 11.90 3.01
C GLY A 296 44.80 10.91 4.10
N LEU A 297 43.99 9.89 3.84
CA LEU A 297 43.59 8.91 4.86
C LEU A 297 44.21 7.54 4.58
N THR A 298 45.52 7.45 4.80
CA THR A 298 46.15 6.18 5.16
C THR A 298 45.59 5.73 6.51
N VAL A 299 44.79 4.66 6.49
CA VAL A 299 44.44 3.91 7.69
C VAL A 299 45.74 3.43 8.32
N SER A 300 45.97 3.87 9.55
CA SER A 300 47.00 3.36 10.45
C SER A 300 46.57 2.01 11.02
#